data_AF-A0A2W6YT72-F1
#
_entry.id   AF-A0A2W6YT72-F1
#
_cell.length_a   1.000
_cell.length_b   1.000
_cell.length_c   1.000
_cell.angle_alpha   90.00
_cell.angle_beta   90.00
_cell.angle_gamma   90.00
#
_symmetry.space_group_name_H-M   'P 1'
#
loop_
_entity.id
_entity.type
_entity.pdbx_description
1 polymer ?
#
loop_
_entity_poly.entity_id
_entity_poly.type
_entity_poly.pdbx_seq_one_letter_code
_entity_poly.pdbx_strand_id
1 'polypeptide(L)' 'MHASAQVEMQTFTVTVEFSSGGESYATETYTVEATDWYRAQRDAIEMSVSSPYDNARIPDLTRRVIVQ' A
#
# COMPACT_ATOMS: atom_id res chain seq x y z
N MET A 1 -5.50 17.60 33.55
CA MET A 1 -6.11 16.43 32.87
C MET A 1 -5.50 16.38 31.48
N HIS A 2 -4.59 15.44 31.22
CA HIS A 2 -4.05 15.26 29.87
C HIS A 2 -5.16 14.63 29.03
N ALA A 3 -5.72 15.40 28.10
CA ALA A 3 -6.60 14.84 27.08
C ALA A 3 -5.74 13.92 26.21
N SER A 4 -5.89 12.61 26.39
CA SER A 4 -5.40 11.63 25.42
C SER A 4 -6.12 11.95 24.11
N ALA A 5 -5.44 12.59 23.16
CA ALA A 5 -5.97 12.76 21.82
C ALA A 5 -6.09 11.35 21.23
N GLN A 6 -7.29 10.78 21.29
CA GLN A 6 -7.59 9.52 20.64
C GLN A 6 -7.52 9.79 19.15
N VAL A 7 -6.46 9.30 18.51
CA VAL A 7 -6.32 9.46 17.05
C VAL A 7 -7.32 8.52 16.41
N GLU A 8 -8.33 9.08 15.75
CA GLU A 8 -9.35 8.29 15.07
C GLU A 8 -8.73 7.51 13.91
N MET A 9 -8.96 6.19 13.90
CA MET A 9 -8.63 5.35 12.75
C MET A 9 -9.68 5.57 11.67
N GLN A 10 -9.21 5.75 10.44
CA GLN A 10 -10.01 5.88 9.24
C GLN A 10 -9.69 4.71 8.31
N THR A 11 -10.69 4.28 7.55
CA THR A 11 -10.49 3.28 6.50
C THR A 11 -10.10 3.96 5.21
N PHE A 12 -8.98 3.53 4.63
CA PHE A 12 -8.45 4.00 3.37
C PHE A 12 -8.44 2.87 2.35
N THR A 13 -8.73 3.22 1.09
CA THR A 13 -8.56 2.32 -0.05
C THR A 13 -7.31 2.75 -0.80
N VAL A 14 -6.29 1.89 -0.85
CA VAL A 14 -4.99 2.19 -1.45
C VAL A 14 -4.73 1.20 -2.57
N THR A 15 -4.46 1.70 -3.78
CA THR A 15 -4.07 0.86 -4.91
C THR A 15 -2.56 0.86 -5.07
N VAL A 16 -1.97 -0.32 -5.11
CA VAL A 16 -0.55 -0.54 -5.39
C VAL A 16 -0.42 -1.06 -6.82
N GLU A 17 0.41 -0.40 -7.61
CA GLU A 17 0.84 -0.85 -8.92
C GLU A 17 2.14 -1.65 -8.79
N PHE A 18 2.20 -2.78 -9.50
CA PHE A 18 3.40 -3.60 -9.67
C PHE A 18 3.92 -3.44 -11.10
N SER A 19 5.22 -3.22 -11.21
CA SER A 19 5.91 -2.99 -12.48
C SER A 19 7.19 -3.83 -12.58
N SER A 20 7.54 -4.23 -13.80
CA SER A 20 8.74 -5.00 -14.14
C SER A 20 9.47 -4.26 -15.25
N GLY A 21 10.74 -3.90 -15.07
CA GLY A 21 11.51 -3.17 -16.08
C GLY A 21 10.92 -1.80 -16.45
N GLY A 22 10.13 -1.20 -15.56
CA GLY A 22 9.46 0.08 -15.78
C GLY A 22 8.05 -0.02 -16.39
N GLU A 23 7.60 -1.21 -16.80
CA GLU A 23 6.25 -1.42 -17.32
C GLU A 23 5.32 -2.00 -16.26
N SER A 24 4.14 -1.40 -16.12
CA SER A 24 3.08 -1.86 -15.22
C SER A 24 2.46 -3.16 -15.75
N TYR A 25 2.31 -4.17 -14.89
CA TYR A 25 1.70 -5.45 -15.27
C TYR A 25 0.53 -5.86 -14.37
N ALA A 26 0.42 -5.30 -13.17
CA ALA A 26 -0.67 -5.60 -12.26
C ALA A 26 -0.94 -4.43 -11.30
N THR A 27 -2.18 -4.38 -10.81
CA THR A 27 -2.56 -3.54 -9.67
C THR A 27 -3.31 -4.39 -8.65
N GLU A 28 -3.17 -4.03 -7.38
CA GLU A 28 -3.94 -4.61 -6.28
C GLU A 28 -4.39 -3.52 -5.33
N THR A 29 -5.62 -3.62 -4.85
CA THR A 29 -6.23 -2.65 -3.95
C THR A 29 -6.34 -3.22 -2.55
N TYR A 30 -5.85 -2.47 -1.58
CA TYR A 30 -5.87 -2.79 -0.16
C TYR A 30 -6.81 -1.86 0.59
N THR A 31 -7.60 -2.44 1.50
CA THR A 31 -8.34 -1.69 2.50
C THR A 31 -7.51 -1.65 3.78
N VAL A 32 -7.14 -0.45 4.20
CA VAL A 32 -6.22 -0.24 5.33
C VAL A 32 -6.87 0.67 6.36
N GLU A 33 -6.83 0.28 7.63
CA GLU A 33 -7.23 1.15 8.74
C GLU A 33 -5.99 1.89 9.26
N ALA A 34 -5.98 3.21 9.15
CA ALA A 34 -4.86 4.04 9.57
C ALA A 34 -5.31 5.38 10.14
N THR A 35 -4.42 6.08 10.84
CA THR A 35 -4.72 7.41 11.39
C THR A 35 -4.69 8.51 10.34
N ASP A 36 -3.97 8.28 9.25
CA ASP A 36 -3.75 9.23 8.17
C ASP A 36 -3.35 8.48 6.88
N TRP A 37 -3.43 9.19 5.77
CA TRP A 37 -3.14 8.63 4.44
C TRP A 37 -1.70 8.15 4.29
N TYR A 38 -0.72 8.82 4.91
CA TYR A 38 0.69 8.41 4.79
C TYR A 38 0.93 7.05 5.44
N ARG A 39 0.34 6.82 6.63
CA ARG A 39 0.34 5.49 7.25
C ARG A 39 -0.38 4.46 6.40
N ALA A 40 -1.55 4.79 5.85
CA ALA A 40 -2.28 3.88 4.97
C ALA A 40 -1.44 3.42 3.77
N GLN A 41 -0.69 4.33 3.14
CA GLN A 41 0.21 4.01 2.04
C GLN A 41 1.33 3.07 2.45
N ARG A 42 1.97 3.33 3.59
CA ARG A 42 3.05 2.48 4.09
C ARG A 42 2.56 1.07 4.38
N ASP A 43 1.45 0.96 5.08
CA ASP A 43 0.86 -0.31 5.45
C ASP A 43 0.42 -1.10 4.20
N ALA A 44 -0.15 -0.42 3.19
CA ALA A 44 -0.48 -1.05 1.90
C ALA A 44 0.76 -1.59 1.17
N ILE A 45 1.88 -0.86 1.18
CA ILE A 45 3.15 -1.34 0.60
C ILE A 45 3.69 -2.54 1.39
N GLU A 46 3.59 -2.54 2.72
CA GLU A 46 3.99 -3.68 3.55
C GLU A 46 3.11 -4.91 3.29
N MET A 47 1.78 -4.73 3.21
CA MET A 47 0.84 -5.79 2.84
C MET A 47 1.12 -6.36 1.45
N SER A 48 1.52 -5.52 0.50
CA SER A 48 1.78 -5.92 -0.89
C SER A 48 2.93 -6.91 -1.06
N VAL A 49 3.79 -7.08 -0.06
CA VAL A 49 4.85 -8.11 -0.05
C VAL A 49 4.26 -9.52 -0.02
N SER A 50 3.03 -9.69 0.48
CA SER A 50 2.34 -10.99 0.46
C SER A 50 1.46 -11.20 -0.79
N SER A 51 1.47 -10.24 -1.72
CA SER A 51 0.69 -10.32 -2.96
C SER A 51 1.18 -11.47 -3.84
N PRO A 52 0.30 -12.15 -4.60
CA PRO A 52 0.73 -13.06 -5.67
C PRO A 52 1.57 -12.36 -6.75
N TYR A 53 1.50 -11.02 -6.84
CA TYR A 53 2.32 -10.23 -7.75
C TYR A 53 3.70 -9.92 -7.19
N ASP A 54 3.97 -10.12 -5.90
CA ASP A 54 5.31 -10.02 -5.30
C ASP A 54 6.08 -11.34 -5.50
N ASN A 55 6.62 -11.50 -6.70
CA ASN A 55 7.27 -12.75 -7.11
C ASN A 55 8.75 -12.50 -7.44
N ALA A 56 9.64 -13.09 -6.64
CA ALA A 56 11.10 -12.97 -6.81
C ALA A 56 11.65 -13.46 -8.17
N ARG A 57 10.84 -14.15 -8.98
CA ARG A 57 11.21 -14.54 -10.35
C ARG A 57 10.99 -13.42 -11.38
N ILE A 58 10.25 -12.37 -11.03
CA ILE A 58 10.02 -11.21 -11.89
C ILE A 58 11.27 -10.30 -11.80
N PRO A 59 11.99 -10.05 -12.90
CA PRO A 59 13.17 -9.19 -12.89
C PRO A 59 12.77 -7.73 -12.68
N ASP A 60 13.62 -6.96 -12.01
CA ASP A 60 13.44 -5.52 -11.81
C ASP A 60 12.05 -5.15 -11.25
N LEU A 61 11.52 -6.01 -10.36
CA LEU A 61 10.23 -5.83 -9.72
C LEU A 61 10.24 -4.57 -8.86
N THR A 62 9.29 -3.67 -9.15
CA THR A 62 9.02 -2.48 -8.37
C THR A 62 7.54 -2.39 -8.03
N ARG A 63 7.22 -1.70 -6.95
CA ARG A 63 5.84 -1.46 -6.52
C ARG A 63 5.70 -0.04 -6.02
N ARG A 64 4.55 0.58 -6.28
CA ARG A 64 4.26 1.95 -5.83
C ARG A 64 2.77 2.14 -5.58
N VAL A 65 2.43 3.00 -4.62
CA VAL A 65 1.06 3.48 -4.50
C VAL A 65 0.75 4.39 -5.68
N ILE A 66 -0.41 4.20 -6.29
CA ILE A 66 -0.98 5.12 -7.26
C ILE A 66 -2.22 5.78 -6.65
N VAL A 67 -2.35 7.09 -6.82
CA VAL A 67 -3.55 7.84 -6.45
C VAL A 67 -4.43 7.86 -7.71
N GLN A 68 -5.68 7.40 -7.59
CA GLN A 68 -6.67 7.50 -8.66
C GLN A 68 -7.24 8.91 -8.76
#